data_AF-A0A0R2L0Z8-F1
#
_entry.id   AF-A0A0R2L0Z8-F1
#
_cell.length_a   1.000
_cell.length_b   1.000
_cell.length_c   1.000
_cell.angle_alpha   90.00
_cell.angle_beta   90.00
_cell.angle_gamma   90.00
#
_symmetry.space_group_name_H-M   'P 1'
#
loop_
_entity.id
_entity.type
_entity.pdbx_description
1 polymer ?
#
loop_
_entity_poly.entity_id
_entity_poly.type
_entity_poly.pdbx_seq_one_letter_code
_entity_poly.pdbx_strand_id
1 'polypeptide(L)' 'MTKIEGALNKVEGVENVKVLFNASKIKTEVKPEVTADSLKEVVEALGYTVKDVKTKVSEG' A
#
# COMPACT_ATOMS: atom_id res chain seq x y z
N MET A 1 -2.71 -15.14 0.34
CA MET A 1 -2.87 -13.85 1.04
C MET A 1 -1.65 -13.63 1.93
N THR A 2 -0.97 -12.50 1.77
CA THR A 2 0.25 -12.17 2.55
C THR A 2 -0.11 -11.34 3.77
N LYS A 3 0.75 -11.28 4.79
CA LYS A 3 0.51 -10.41 5.97
C LYS A 3 0.34 -8.94 5.56
N ILE A 4 1.16 -8.49 4.60
CA ILE A 4 1.11 -7.13 4.04
C ILE A 4 -0.23 -6.89 3.34
N GLU A 5 -0.64 -7.80 2.45
CA GLU A 5 -1.89 -7.69 1.71
C GLU A 5 -3.11 -7.67 2.65
N GLY A 6 -3.12 -8.53 3.67
CA GLY A 6 -4.18 -8.56 4.67
C GLY A 6 -4.24 -7.30 5.54
N ALA A 7 -3.09 -6.70 5.88
CA ALA A 7 -3.06 -5.47 6.67
C ALA A 7 -3.52 -4.26 5.85
N LEU A 8 -3.08 -4.14 4.59
CA LEU A 8 -3.48 -3.05 3.71
C LEU A 8 -4.97 -3.11 3.35
N ASN A 9 -5.54 -4.31 3.14
CA ASN A 9 -6.99 -4.47 2.89
C ASN A 9 -7.87 -4.07 4.09
N LYS A 10 -7.31 -3.92 5.30
CA LYS A 10 -8.05 -3.44 6.47
C LYS A 10 -8.11 -1.91 6.55
N VAL A 11 -7.31 -1.20 5.77
CA VAL A 11 -7.32 0.25 5.73
C VAL A 11 -8.54 0.69 4.92
N GLU A 12 -9.40 1.50 5.52
CA GLU A 12 -10.56 2.04 4.83
C GLU A 12 -10.13 2.88 3.62
N GLY A 13 -10.77 2.65 2.47
CA GLY A 13 -10.44 3.32 1.22
C GLY A 13 -9.28 2.69 0.43
N VAL A 14 -8.70 1.58 0.90
CA VAL A 14 -7.74 0.78 0.11
C VAL A 14 -8.48 -0.26 -0.73
N GLU A 15 -8.14 -0.31 -2.02
CA GLU A 15 -8.74 -1.22 -2.99
C GLU A 15 -7.64 -1.89 -3.84
N ASN A 16 -7.91 -3.10 -4.33
CA ASN A 16 -7.02 -3.83 -5.26
C ASN A 16 -5.55 -3.92 -4.82
N VAL A 17 -5.29 -4.34 -3.58
CA VAL A 17 -3.92 -4.58 -3.10
C VAL A 17 -3.27 -5.73 -3.89
N LYS A 18 -2.11 -5.47 -4.46
CA LYS A 18 -1.33 -6.42 -5.26
C LYS A 18 0.13 -6.39 -4.83
N VAL A 19 0.56 -7.49 -4.20
CA VAL A 19 1.95 -7.64 -3.72
C VAL A 19 2.79 -8.31 -4.80
N LEU A 20 3.73 -7.57 -5.38
CA LEU A 20 4.64 -8.03 -6.43
C LEU A 20 5.99 -8.39 -5.82
N PHE A 21 6.11 -9.60 -5.27
CA PHE A 21 7.37 -10.09 -4.68
C PHE A 21 8.51 -10.12 -5.69
N ASN A 22 8.24 -10.48 -6.95
CA ASN A 22 9.25 -10.54 -8.00
C ASN A 22 9.92 -9.18 -8.24
N ALA A 23 9.18 -8.09 -7.99
CA ALA A 23 9.63 -6.71 -8.19
C ALA A 23 9.89 -5.99 -6.87
N SER A 24 9.72 -6.67 -5.72
CA SER A 24 9.76 -6.08 -4.38
C SER A 24 8.91 -4.82 -4.24
N LYS A 25 7.70 -4.81 -4.83
CA LYS A 25 6.81 -3.65 -4.87
C LYS A 25 5.39 -4.04 -4.48
N ILE A 26 4.67 -3.07 -3.92
CA ILE A 26 3.24 -3.19 -3.65
C ILE A 26 2.55 -2.18 -4.58
N LYS A 27 1.52 -2.63 -5.28
CA LYS A 27 0.60 -1.77 -6.01
C LYS A 27 -0.76 -1.86 -5.35
N THR A 28 -1.39 -0.74 -5.10
CA THR A 28 -2.72 -0.69 -4.54
C THR A 28 -3.43 0.54 -5.08
N GLU A 29 -4.73 0.42 -5.28
CA GLU A 29 -5.60 1.55 -5.56
C GLU A 29 -6.08 2.10 -4.23
N VAL A 30 -6.19 3.42 -4.13
CA VAL A 30 -6.65 4.04 -2.91
C VAL A 30 -7.56 5.21 -3.23
N LYS A 31 -8.53 5.44 -2.35
CA LYS A 31 -9.36 6.64 -2.34
C LYS A 31 -8.50 7.87 -2.02
N PRO A 32 -8.94 9.07 -2.45
CA PRO A 32 -8.19 10.31 -2.22
C PRO A 32 -8.02 10.68 -0.73
N GLU A 33 -8.84 10.12 0.14
CA GLU A 33 -8.71 10.26 1.60
C GLU A 33 -7.52 9.49 2.20
N VAL A 34 -7.03 8.47 1.50
CA VAL A 34 -5.93 7.62 1.98
C VAL A 34 -4.60 8.20 1.54
N THR A 35 -3.72 8.41 2.52
CA THR A 35 -2.39 8.96 2.26
C THR A 35 -1.34 7.86 2.14
N ALA A 36 -0.28 8.17 1.39
CA ALA A 36 0.90 7.34 1.28
C ALA A 36 1.53 6.99 2.65
N ASP A 37 1.53 7.93 3.59
CA ASP A 37 2.08 7.74 4.94
C ASP A 37 1.29 6.70 5.73
N SER A 38 -0.04 6.74 5.71
CA SER A 38 -0.85 5.73 6.43
C SER A 38 -0.58 4.30 5.93
N LEU A 39 -0.38 4.12 4.62
CA LEU A 39 0.00 2.82 4.07
C LEU A 39 1.42 2.42 4.48
N LYS A 40 2.33 3.38 4.50
CA LYS A 40 3.72 3.18 4.91
C LYS A 40 3.78 2.69 6.37
N GLU A 41 3.06 3.34 7.27
CA GLU A 41 3.00 2.96 8.68
C GLU A 41 2.49 1.53 8.88
N VAL A 42 1.46 1.12 8.13
CA VAL A 42 0.95 -0.26 8.18
C VAL A 42 2.01 -1.28 7.76
N VAL A 43 2.77 -0.98 6.71
CA VAL A 43 3.85 -1.86 6.24
C VAL A 43 5.03 -1.89 7.23
N GLU A 44 5.39 -0.75 7.81
CA GLU A 44 6.45 -0.64 8.82
C GLU A 44 6.08 -1.32 10.15
N ALA A 45 4.81 -1.26 10.57
CA ALA A 45 4.30 -1.95 11.75
C ALA A 45 4.39 -3.48 11.64
N LEU A 46 4.45 -4.01 10.41
CA LEU A 46 4.69 -5.43 10.14
C LEU A 46 6.18 -5.82 10.14
N GLY A 47 7.08 -4.85 10.33
CA GLY A 47 8.53 -5.05 10.35
C GLY A 47 9.23 -4.88 9.00
N TYR A 48 8.58 -4.26 8.00
CA TYR A 48 9.16 -4.02 6.68
C TYR A 48 9.51 -2.55 6.48
N THR A 49 10.73 -2.25 6.02
CA THR A 49 11.13 -0.87 5.71
C THR A 49 10.67 -0.45 4.32
N VAL A 50 9.90 0.62 4.23
CA VAL A 50 9.48 1.21 2.96
C VAL A 50 10.55 2.19 2.47
N LYS A 51 11.19 1.87 1.34
CA LYS A 51 12.28 2.68 0.76
C LYS A 51 11.82 3.83 -0.11
N ASP A 52 10.70 3.67 -0.81
CA ASP A 52 10.18 4.63 -1.77
C ASP A 52 8.66 4.49 -1.84
N VAL A 53 7.95 5.62 -1.94
CA VAL A 53 6.51 5.66 -2.17
C VAL A 53 6.23 6.58 -3.34
N LYS A 54 5.55 6.05 -4.36
CA LYS A 54 5.09 6.82 -5.52
C LYS A 54 3.59 6.80 -5.61
N THR A 55 2.99 7.97 -5.45
CA THR A 55 1.58 8.22 -5.72
C THR A 55 1.44 8.76 -7.14
N LYS A 56 0.67 8.06 -7.97
CA LYS A 56 0.29 8.55 -9.30
C LYS A 56 -1.17 8.99 -9.17
N VAL A 57 -1.39 10.30 -9.09
CA VAL A 57 -2.74 10.85 -9.25
C VAL A 57 -3.03 10.80 -10.73
N SER A 58 -3.97 9.96 -11.16
CA SER A 58 -4.51 10.05 -12.51
C SER A 58 -5.44 11.26 -12.53
N GLU A 59 -4.88 12.45 -12.75
CA GLU A 59 -5.66 13.60 -13.18
C GLU A 59 -6.25 13.25 -14.57
N GLY A 60 -7.59 13.14 -14.61
CA GLY A 60 -8.36 12.94 -15.83
C GLY A 60 -8.49 14.21 -16.65
#